data_AF-A0A968CHD0-F1
#
_entry.id   AF-A0A968CHD0-F1
#
_cell.length_a   1.000
_cell.length_b   1.000
_cell.length_c   1.000
_cell.angle_alpha   90.00
_cell.angle_beta   90.00
_cell.angle_gamma   90.00
#
_symmetry.space_group_name_H-M   'P 1'
#
loop_
_entity.id
_entity.type
_entity.pdbx_description
1 polymer ?
#
loop_
_entity_poly.entity_id
_entity_poly.type
_entity_poly.pdbx_seq_one_letter_code
_entity_poly.pdbx_strand_id
1 'polypeptide(L)'
;MKKIQVINKEHIRKLLYDECVLGIKGDQYKGFGGFQLWWYDKGRGVCDCCESRWSDPRKRLYHYKVDKAVKILWRHRHSLYIRIKHVSEDSGILTLEHLEDVRH
;
A
#
# COMPACT_ATOMS: atom_id res chain seq x y z
N MET A 1 10.71 3.82 -5.11
CA MET A 1 10.56 2.80 -4.06
C MET A 1 11.93 2.26 -3.67
N LYS A 2 12.30 2.27 -2.39
CA LYS A 2 13.58 1.74 -1.85
C LYS A 2 13.35 0.38 -1.21
N LYS A 3 14.18 -0.63 -1.50
CA LYS A 3 14.08 -1.95 -0.85
C LYS A 3 14.37 -1.81 0.64
N ILE A 4 13.60 -2.50 1.48
CA ILE A 4 13.80 -2.51 2.94
C ILE A 4 13.91 -3.93 3.47
N GLN A 5 14.56 -4.05 4.63
CA GLN A 5 14.47 -5.23 5.47
C GLN A 5 13.70 -4.87 6.72
N VAL A 6 12.67 -5.66 7.02
CA VAL A 6 11.85 -5.50 8.22
C VAL A 6 12.16 -6.63 9.19
N ILE A 7 12.36 -6.26 10.45
CA ILE A 7 12.89 -7.16 11.48
C ILE A 7 11.76 -7.98 12.10
N ASN A 8 10.59 -7.37 12.25
CA ASN A 8 9.39 -8.00 12.79
C ASN A 8 8.12 -7.28 12.29
N LYS A 9 6.95 -7.77 12.71
CA LYS A 9 5.65 -7.19 12.38
C LYS A 9 5.42 -5.80 12.98
N GLU A 10 5.97 -5.52 14.16
CA GLU A 10 5.88 -4.21 14.80
C GLU A 10 6.58 -3.12 13.97
N HIS A 11 7.74 -3.45 13.38
CA HIS A 11 8.43 -2.54 12.48
C HIS A 11 7.55 -2.19 11.27
N ILE A 12 6.86 -3.17 10.65
CA ILE A 12 5.91 -2.91 9.56
C ILE A 12 4.77 -2.00 10.03
N ARG A 13 4.19 -2.29 11.21
CA ARG A 13 3.10 -1.49 11.77
C ARG A 13 3.52 -0.04 11.98
N LYS A 14 4.72 0.17 12.55
CA LYS A 14 5.28 1.52 12.75
C LYS A 14 5.43 2.26 11.41
N LEU A 15 6.01 1.62 10.39
CA LEU A 15 6.16 2.24 9.07
C LEU A 15 4.81 2.66 8.45
N LEU A 16 3.76 1.85 8.62
CA LEU A 16 2.42 2.20 8.15
C LEU A 16 1.89 3.45 8.86
N TYR A 17 2.06 3.56 10.18
CA TYR A 17 1.62 4.73 10.94
C TYR A 17 2.46 5.99 10.69
N ASP A 18 3.74 5.82 10.37
CA ASP A 18 4.69 6.88 10.01
C ASP A 18 4.49 7.37 8.56
N GLU A 19 3.26 7.28 8.03
CA GLU A 19 2.86 7.74 6.70
C GLU A 19 3.76 7.23 5.56
N CYS A 20 4.27 6.01 5.69
CA CYS A 20 5.01 5.40 4.60
C CYS A 20 4.08 4.61 3.67
N VAL A 21 4.40 4.63 2.38
CA VAL A 21 3.82 3.71 1.40
C VAL A 21 4.75 2.51 1.26
N LEU A 22 4.22 1.33 1.58
CA LEU A 22 4.89 0.06 1.37
C LEU A 22 4.51 -0.52 0.01
N GLY A 23 5.46 -1.16 -0.64
CA GLY A 23 5.27 -1.81 -1.93
C GLY A 23 5.71 -3.26 -1.88
N ILE A 24 4.87 -4.16 -2.40
CA ILE A 24 5.25 -5.53 -2.70
C ILE A 24 5.59 -5.59 -4.18
N LYS A 25 6.85 -5.90 -4.51
CA LYS A 25 7.27 -6.09 -5.90
C LYS A 25 6.85 -7.48 -6.39
N GLY A 26 6.29 -7.56 -7.59
CA GLY A 26 5.92 -8.83 -8.21
C GLY A 26 5.59 -8.68 -9.69
N ASP A 27 5.97 -9.68 -10.49
CA ASP A 27 5.85 -9.65 -11.94
C ASP A 27 4.38 -9.70 -12.41
N GLN A 28 3.47 -10.17 -11.55
CA GLN A 28 2.03 -10.16 -11.81
C GLN A 28 1.42 -8.75 -11.86
N TYR A 29 2.12 -7.75 -11.31
CA TYR A 29 1.61 -6.38 -11.24
C TYR A 29 2.03 -5.58 -12.48
N LYS A 30 1.04 -4.98 -13.14
CA LYS A 30 1.22 -4.09 -14.28
C LYS A 30 1.35 -2.63 -13.83
N GLY A 31 0.58 -2.25 -12.82
CA GLY A 31 0.53 -0.88 -12.31
C GLY A 31 1.73 -0.52 -11.42
N PHE A 32 1.87 0.78 -11.18
CA PHE A 32 2.75 1.35 -10.15
C PHE A 32 4.23 0.92 -10.25
N GLY A 33 4.70 0.60 -11.47
CA GLY A 33 6.08 0.13 -11.68
C GLY A 33 6.31 -1.32 -11.24
N GLY A 34 5.29 -2.18 -11.28
CA GLY A 34 5.38 -3.59 -10.88
C GLY A 34 5.16 -3.81 -9.39
N PHE A 35 4.39 -2.93 -8.74
CA PHE A 35 4.13 -2.96 -7.31
C PHE A 35 2.64 -3.06 -6.99
N GLN A 36 2.32 -3.84 -5.96
CA GLN A 36 1.13 -3.63 -5.15
C GLN A 36 1.47 -2.68 -4.02
N LEU A 37 0.70 -1.60 -3.86
CA LEU A 37 0.95 -0.53 -2.90
C LEU A 37 0.09 -0.69 -1.65
N TRP A 38 0.62 -0.28 -0.51
CA TRP A 38 0.00 -0.36 0.80
C TRP A 38 0.28 0.91 1.60
N TRP A 39 -0.74 1.49 2.23
CA TRP A 39 -0.58 2.63 3.12
C TRP A 39 -1.65 2.63 4.22
N TYR A 40 -1.38 3.34 5.31
CA TYR A 40 -2.37 3.57 6.35
C TYR A 40 -3.21 4.80 6.00
N ASP A 41 -4.52 4.62 6.04
CA ASP A 41 -5.49 5.71 6.02
C ASP A 41 -5.84 6.06 7.46
N LYS A 42 -5.35 7.22 7.91
CA LYS A 42 -5.59 7.73 9.27
C LYS A 42 -7.05 8.13 9.48
N GLY A 43 -7.73 8.62 8.46
CA GLY A 43 -9.13 9.07 8.56
C GLY A 43 -10.08 7.90 8.76
N ARG A 44 -9.83 6.78 8.07
CA ARG A 44 -10.65 5.56 8.17
C ARG A 44 -10.14 4.53 9.17
N GLY A 45 -8.90 4.68 9.66
CA GLY A 45 -8.30 3.74 10.60
C GLY A 45 -7.98 2.37 9.99
N VAL A 46 -7.79 2.32 8.67
CA VAL A 46 -7.57 1.08 7.90
C VAL A 46 -6.28 1.15 7.11
N CYS A 47 -5.82 0.00 6.60
CA CYS A 47 -4.75 -0.07 5.62
C CYS A 47 -5.34 -0.33 4.24
N ASP A 48 -5.07 0.58 3.32
CA ASP A 48 -5.45 0.43 1.94
C ASP A 48 -4.38 -0.33 1.17
N CYS A 49 -4.84 -1.13 0.21
CA CYS A 49 -4.02 -1.88 -0.72
C CYS A 49 -4.50 -1.61 -2.13
N CYS A 50 -3.60 -1.16 -2.99
CA CYS A 50 -3.90 -0.94 -4.40
C CYS A 50 -3.03 -1.81 -5.31
N GLU A 51 -3.67 -2.48 -6.26
CA GLU A 51 -2.99 -3.25 -7.29
C GLU A 51 -3.62 -3.04 -8.67
N SER A 52 -2.83 -3.30 -9.72
CA SER A 52 -3.29 -3.49 -11.09
C SER A 52 -2.46 -4.61 -11.68
N ARG A 53 -3.12 -5.62 -12.25
CA ARG A 53 -2.47 -6.86 -12.73
C ARG A 53 -2.40 -6.88 -14.24
N TRP A 54 -1.55 -7.73 -14.80
CA TRP A 54 -1.53 -7.96 -16.25
C TRP A 54 -2.82 -8.62 -16.75
N SER A 55 -3.35 -9.57 -15.98
CA SER A 55 -4.58 -10.30 -16.29
C SER A 55 -5.84 -9.43 -16.24
N ASP A 56 -5.82 -8.37 -15.43
CA ASP A 56 -6.88 -7.39 -15.32
C ASP A 56 -6.24 -6.02 -15.06
N PRO A 57 -6.18 -5.14 -16.06
CA PRO A 57 -5.49 -3.87 -15.96
C PRO A 57 -6.21 -2.87 -15.06
N ARG A 58 -7.46 -3.15 -14.64
CA ARG A 58 -8.20 -2.27 -13.74
C ARG A 58 -7.47 -2.13 -12.41
N LYS A 59 -7.42 -0.90 -11.89
CA LYS A 59 -6.96 -0.64 -10.54
C LYS A 59 -7.99 -1.20 -9.57
N ARG A 60 -7.53 -1.98 -8.60
CA ARG A 60 -8.35 -2.52 -7.51
C ARG A 60 -7.84 -1.93 -6.21
N LEU A 61 -8.76 -1.43 -5.41
CA LEU A 61 -8.52 -0.93 -4.06
C LEU A 61 -9.17 -1.90 -3.07
N TYR A 62 -8.45 -2.21 -2.00
CA TYR A 62 -8.88 -3.10 -0.94
C TYR A 62 -8.59 -2.46 0.41
N HIS A 63 -9.53 -2.59 1.35
CA HIS A 63 -9.37 -2.09 2.71
C HIS A 63 -9.15 -3.26 3.67
N TYR A 64 -8.14 -3.13 4.52
CA TYR A 64 -7.79 -4.14 5.50
C TYR A 64 -7.67 -3.51 6.88
N LYS A 65 -8.11 -4.25 7.91
CA LYS A 65 -7.67 -3.97 9.28
C LYS A 65 -6.15 -4.02 9.34
N VAL A 66 -5.53 -3.12 10.10
CA VAL A 66 -4.07 -2.98 10.21
C VAL A 66 -3.38 -4.32 10.49
N ASP A 67 -3.88 -5.11 11.44
CA ASP A 67 -3.30 -6.41 11.77
C ASP A 67 -3.30 -7.41 10.60
N LYS A 68 -4.32 -7.36 9.74
CA LYS A 68 -4.39 -8.21 8.55
C LYS A 68 -3.40 -7.72 7.50
N ALA A 69 -3.28 -6.41 7.30
CA ALA A 69 -2.28 -5.83 6.39
C ALA A 69 -0.86 -6.17 6.85
N VAL A 70 -0.53 -5.97 8.12
CA VAL A 70 0.78 -6.32 8.70
C VAL A 70 1.10 -7.80 8.51
N LYS A 71 0.13 -8.70 8.70
CA LYS A 71 0.31 -10.14 8.43
C LYS A 71 0.64 -10.43 6.96
N ILE A 72 -0.04 -9.76 6.02
CA ILE A 72 0.22 -9.92 4.58
C ILE A 72 1.60 -9.39 4.23
N LEU A 73 1.90 -8.14 4.59
CA LEU A 73 3.20 -7.50 4.34
C LEU A 73 4.36 -8.33 4.92
N TRP A 74 4.20 -8.89 6.13
CA TRP A 74 5.21 -9.75 6.75
C TRP A 74 5.50 -11.03 5.95
N ARG A 75 4.47 -11.64 5.34
CA ARG A 75 4.66 -12.80 4.46
C ARG A 75 5.52 -12.44 3.25
N HIS A 76 5.40 -11.21 2.76
CA HIS A 76 6.15 -10.68 1.63
C HIS A 76 7.42 -9.90 2.01
N ARG A 77 7.91 -10.01 3.26
CA ARG A 77 9.02 -9.21 3.81
C ARG A 77 10.30 -9.14 2.97
N HIS A 78 10.60 -10.18 2.20
CA HIS A 78 11.79 -10.25 1.34
C HIS A 78 11.66 -9.46 0.03
N SER A 79 10.43 -9.09 -0.31
CA SER A 79 10.05 -8.34 -1.51
C SER A 79 9.41 -7.00 -1.14
N LEU A 80 9.65 -6.49 0.07
CA LEU A 80 9.13 -5.21 0.55
C LEU A 80 10.02 -4.04 0.15
N TYR A 81 9.34 -2.97 -0.24
CA TYR A 81 9.92 -1.68 -0.57
C TYR A 81 9.14 -0.57 0.13
N ILE A 82 9.75 0.60 0.29
CA ILE A 82 9.18 1.76 0.94
C ILE A 82 9.37 3.02 0.12
N ARG A 83 8.48 3.99 0.33
CA ARG A 83 8.73 5.41 0.15
C ARG A 83 7.91 6.19 1.19
N ILE A 84 8.23 7.46 1.36
CA ILE A 84 7.40 8.38 2.14
C ILE A 84 6.14 8.70 1.32
N LYS A 85 4.97 8.78 1.95
CA LYS A 85 3.74 9.25 1.32
C LYS A 85 3.86 10.76 1.12
N HIS A 86 4.19 11.19 -0.09
CA HIS A 86 4.27 12.61 -0.42
C HIS A 86 2.88 13.08 -0.84
N VAL A 87 2.13 13.69 0.08
CA VAL A 87 0.75 14.16 -0.15
C VAL A 87 0.65 15.02 -1.43
N SER A 88 1.66 15.84 -1.76
CA SER A 88 1.68 16.67 -2.97
C SER A 88 1.96 15.92 -4.28
N GLU A 89 2.62 14.76 -4.23
CA GLU A 89 3.03 13.98 -5.42
C GLU A 89 2.14 12.75 -5.65
N ASP A 90 1.45 12.30 -4.61
CA ASP A 90 0.56 11.15 -4.63
C ASP A 90 -0.88 11.54 -4.95
N SER A 91 -1.07 12.47 -5.90
CA SER A 91 -2.39 12.87 -6.40
C SER A 91 -3.23 11.67 -6.86
N GLY A 92 -2.59 10.60 -7.33
CA GLY A 92 -3.22 9.33 -7.69
C GLY A 92 -3.66 8.45 -6.51
N ILE A 93 -3.03 8.55 -5.34
CA ILE A 93 -3.50 7.91 -4.11
C ILE A 93 -4.55 8.80 -3.45
N LEU A 94 -4.33 10.12 -3.41
CA LEU A 94 -5.32 11.08 -2.95
C LEU A 94 -6.61 11.00 -3.75
N THR A 95 -6.57 10.92 -5.08
CA THR A 95 -7.80 10.73 -5.87
C THR A 95 -8.48 9.40 -5.57
N LEU A 96 -7.74 8.34 -5.24
CA LEU A 96 -8.34 7.08 -4.81
C LEU A 96 -8.99 7.21 -3.42
N GLU A 97 -8.38 7.96 -2.50
CA GLU A 97 -8.98 8.30 -1.20
C GLU A 97 -10.25 9.15 -1.37
N HIS A 98 -10.26 10.14 -2.28
CA HIS A 98 -11.41 11.03 -2.51
C HIS A 98 -12.52 10.47 -3.44
N LEU A 99 -12.20 9.54 -4.35
CA LEU A 99 -13.20 8.95 -5.27
C LEU A 99 -14.24 8.10 -4.54
N GLU A 100 -13.97 7.69 -3.30
CA GLU A 100 -14.91 6.91 -2.47
C GLU A 100 -15.83 7.79 -1.61
N ASP A 101 -15.47 9.04 -1.33
CA ASP A 101 -16.35 10.00 -0.62
C ASP A 101 -17.53 10.48 -1.48
N VAL A 102 -17.44 10.37 -2.81
CA VAL A 102 -18.51 10.81 -3.75
C VAL A 102 -19.60 9.74 -3.92
N ARG A 103 -19.49 8.58 -3.25
CA ARG A 103 -20.44 7.46 -3.38
C ARG A 103 -21.37 7.26 -2.18
N HIS A 104 -21.41 8.20 -1.25
CA HIS A 104 -22.33 8.18 -0.09
C HIS A 104 -23.46 9.19 -0.22
#